data_AF-A0A2V6T665-F1
#
_entry.id   AF-A0A2V6T665-F1
#
_cell.length_a   1.000
_cell.length_b   1.000
_cell.length_c   1.000
_cell.angle_alpha   90.00
_cell.angle_beta   90.00
_cell.angle_gamma   90.00
#
_symmetry.space_group_name_H-M   'P 1'
#
loop_
_entity.id
_entity.type
_entity.pdbx_description
1 polymer ?
#
loop_
_entity_poly.entity_id
_entity_poly.type
_entity_poly.pdbx_seq_one_letter_code
_entity_poly.pdbx_strand_id
1 'polypeptide(L)'
;MGWVLLELLPQQLVNGITIGAVYALIALGYTMVYGVLQLINFAHGDLFMLGAMVAVFLLTATGFTAPLPLGPLILVLVVVFIVSMALVAGLGVAIERAAYKPLRTVGR
;
A
#
# COMPACT_ATOMS: atom_id res chain seq x y z
N MET A 1 -18.37 17.38 -27.73
CA MET A 1 -17.76 17.57 -26.40
C MET A 1 -18.57 16.89 -25.30
N GLY A 2 -19.88 17.15 -25.13
CA GLY A 2 -20.69 16.57 -24.04
C GLY A 2 -20.81 15.03 -24.04
N TRP A 3 -20.91 14.39 -25.20
CA TRP A 3 -21.02 12.93 -25.32
C TRP A 3 -19.77 12.19 -24.83
N VAL A 4 -18.59 12.74 -25.09
CA VAL A 4 -17.31 12.20 -24.60
C VAL A 4 -17.25 12.25 -23.06
N LEU A 5 -17.83 13.26 -22.41
CA LEU A 5 -17.88 13.34 -20.95
C LEU A 5 -18.74 12.20 -20.35
N LEU A 6 -19.81 11.82 -21.02
CA LEU A 6 -20.67 10.71 -20.60
C LEU A 6 -19.99 9.35 -20.78
N GLU A 7 -19.17 9.20 -21.80
CA GLU A 7 -18.36 7.99 -22.03
C GLU A 7 -17.24 7.84 -20.99
N LEU A 8 -16.70 8.96 -20.48
CA LEU A 8 -15.64 8.96 -19.46
C LEU A 8 -16.17 8.75 -18.02
N LEU A 9 -17.46 9.00 -17.79
CA LEU A 9 -18.08 8.93 -16.47
C LEU A 9 -17.80 7.60 -15.73
N PRO A 10 -17.97 6.41 -16.35
CA PRO A 10 -17.67 5.14 -15.70
C PRO A 10 -16.21 5.00 -15.27
N GLN A 11 -15.27 5.44 -16.12
CA GLN A 11 -13.84 5.41 -15.80
C GLN A 11 -13.50 6.35 -14.64
N GLN A 12 -14.09 7.55 -14.61
CA GLN A 12 -13.86 8.50 -13.52
C GLN A 12 -14.44 8.02 -12.18
N LEU A 13 -15.57 7.32 -12.21
CA LEU A 13 -16.12 6.67 -11.02
C LEU A 13 -15.17 5.60 -10.48
N VAL A 14 -14.62 4.74 -11.35
CA VAL A 14 -13.63 3.73 -10.96
C VAL A 14 -12.37 4.38 -10.40
N ASN A 15 -11.85 5.42 -11.05
CA ASN A 15 -10.68 6.17 -10.56
C ASN A 15 -10.95 6.81 -9.19
N GLY A 16 -12.12 7.44 -9.02
CA GLY A 16 -12.54 8.07 -7.77
C GLY A 16 -12.66 7.07 -6.63
N ILE A 17 -13.29 5.92 -6.87
CA ILE A 17 -13.38 4.82 -5.89
C ILE A 17 -11.99 4.27 -5.57
N THR A 18 -11.13 4.10 -6.56
CA THR A 18 -9.77 3.58 -6.36
C THR A 18 -8.96 4.50 -5.45
N ILE A 19 -8.92 5.81 -5.74
CA ILE A 19 -8.21 6.79 -4.92
C ILE A 19 -8.87 6.93 -3.54
N GLY A 20 -10.20 6.97 -3.49
CA GLY A 20 -10.95 7.04 -2.24
C GLY A 20 -10.70 5.83 -1.33
N ALA A 21 -10.64 4.62 -1.89
CA ALA A 21 -10.31 3.40 -1.17
C ALA A 21 -8.89 3.43 -0.61
N VAL A 22 -7.92 3.96 -1.37
CA VAL A 22 -6.56 4.16 -0.87
C VAL A 22 -6.55 5.10 0.34
N TYR A 23 -7.22 6.25 0.26
CA TYR A 23 -7.31 7.17 1.40
C TYR A 23 -8.05 6.57 2.60
N ALA A 24 -9.12 5.82 2.37
CA ALA A 24 -9.85 5.11 3.42
C ALA A 24 -8.95 4.07 4.12
N LEU A 25 -8.14 3.32 3.36
CA LEU A 25 -7.19 2.35 3.90
C LEU A 25 -6.07 3.02 4.71
N ILE A 26 -5.54 4.16 4.25
CA ILE A 26 -4.55 4.94 5.00
C ILE A 26 -5.15 5.42 6.33
N ALA A 27 -6.35 6.00 6.28
CA ALA A 27 -7.04 6.46 7.48
C ALA A 27 -7.31 5.32 8.47
N LEU A 28 -7.79 4.18 7.98
CA LEU A 28 -8.04 2.97 8.78
C LEU A 28 -6.75 2.40 9.38
N GLY A 29 -5.65 2.38 8.62
CA GLY A 29 -4.34 1.99 9.14
C GLY A 29 -3.86 2.89 10.29
N TYR A 30 -4.00 4.20 10.12
CA TYR A 30 -3.59 5.17 11.13
C TYR A 30 -4.44 5.06 12.42
N THR A 31 -5.76 4.90 12.30
CA THR A 31 -6.64 4.75 13.48
C THR A 31 -6.38 3.45 14.24
N MET A 32 -6.10 2.35 13.55
CA MET A 32 -5.76 1.08 14.20
C MET A 32 -4.42 1.15 14.95
N VAL A 33 -3.38 1.73 14.34
CA VAL A 33 -2.05 1.84 14.96
C VAL A 33 -2.09 2.76 16.18
N TYR A 34 -2.67 3.96 16.03
CA TYR A 34 -2.78 4.90 17.14
C TYR A 34 -3.70 4.39 18.25
N GLY A 35 -4.77 3.66 17.89
CA GLY A 35 -5.69 3.06 18.87
C GLY A 35 -5.02 2.08 19.83
N VAL A 36 -3.98 1.36 19.38
CA VAL A 36 -3.25 0.38 20.21
C VAL A 36 -2.03 1.01 20.89
N LEU A 37 -1.26 1.82 20.16
CA LEU A 37 0.02 2.33 20.67
C LEU A 37 -0.11 3.64 21.44
N GLN A 38 -1.15 4.44 21.21
CA GLN A 38 -1.32 5.82 21.71
C GLN A 38 -0.10 6.74 21.49
N LEU A 39 0.77 6.37 20.53
CA LEU A 39 1.96 7.11 20.14
C LEU A 39 1.84 7.51 18.68
N ILE A 40 2.32 8.71 18.36
CA ILE A 40 2.36 9.20 16.98
C ILE A 40 3.39 8.37 16.20
N ASN A 41 2.94 7.62 15.20
CA ASN A 41 3.81 6.83 14.34
C ASN A 41 4.23 7.62 13.10
N PHE A 42 5.40 8.27 13.15
CA PHE A 42 5.94 9.03 12.02
C PHE A 42 6.35 8.17 10.82
N ALA A 43 6.61 6.87 11.03
CA ALA A 43 7.03 5.96 9.97
C ALA A 43 5.85 5.46 9.12
N HIS A 44 4.60 5.68 9.53
CA HIS A 44 3.44 5.12 8.84
C HIS A 44 3.32 5.60 7.38
N GLY A 45 3.54 6.91 7.14
CA GLY A 45 3.53 7.47 5.79
C GLY A 45 4.67 6.92 4.91
N ASP A 46 5.86 6.77 5.49
CA ASP A 46 7.02 6.21 4.80
C ASP A 46 6.78 4.75 4.43
N LEU A 47 6.27 3.93 5.36
CA LEU A 47 5.93 2.52 5.10
C LEU A 47 4.88 2.36 4.00
N PHE A 48 3.88 3.24 3.97
CA PHE A 48 2.86 3.23 2.92
C PHE A 48 3.49 3.47 1.54
N MET A 49 4.31 4.52 1.41
CA MET A 49 5.03 4.81 0.17
C MET A 49 5.99 3.67 -0.22
N LEU A 50 6.72 3.12 0.76
CA LEU A 50 7.65 2.02 0.55
C LEU A 50 6.92 0.78 0.00
N GLY A 51 5.73 0.48 0.50
CA GLY A 51 4.94 -0.63 -0.03
C GLY A 51 4.50 -0.44 -1.48
N ALA A 52 4.07 0.77 -1.84
CA ALA A 52 3.77 1.08 -3.23
C ALA A 52 5.01 0.94 -4.12
N MET A 53 6.17 1.46 -3.69
CA MET A 53 7.40 1.37 -4.47
C MET A 53 7.96 -0.04 -4.57
N VAL A 54 7.89 -0.85 -3.52
CA VAL A 54 8.28 -2.26 -3.55
C VAL A 54 7.40 -3.03 -4.54
N ALA A 55 6.08 -2.79 -4.54
CA ALA A 55 5.19 -3.43 -5.49
C ALA A 55 5.54 -3.06 -6.95
N VAL A 56 5.78 -1.77 -7.22
CA VAL A 56 6.19 -1.30 -8.56
C VAL A 56 7.54 -1.92 -8.96
N PHE A 57 8.52 -1.91 -8.07
CA PHE A 57 9.85 -2.47 -8.33
C PHE A 57 9.80 -3.97 -8.59
N LEU A 58 9.04 -4.73 -7.80
CA LEU A 58 8.86 -6.17 -8.02
C LEU A 58 8.16 -6.43 -9.35
N LEU A 59 7.14 -5.64 -9.69
CA LEU A 59 6.44 -5.77 -10.96
C LEU A 59 7.36 -5.50 -12.15
N THR A 60 8.17 -4.42 -12.11
CA THR A 60 9.12 -4.12 -13.19
C THR A 60 10.26 -5.14 -13.27
N ALA A 61 10.70 -5.68 -12.13
CA ALA A 61 11.71 -6.74 -12.07
C ALA A 61 11.24 -8.05 -12.72
N THR A 62 9.93 -8.29 -12.85
CA THR A 62 9.42 -9.45 -13.61
C THR A 62 9.68 -9.38 -15.12
N GLY A 63 10.19 -8.24 -15.63
CA GLY A 63 10.48 -8.07 -17.06
C GLY A 63 9.23 -7.86 -17.90
N PHE A 64 8.17 -7.32 -17.29
CA PHE A 64 6.87 -7.08 -17.92
C PHE A 64 6.99 -5.97 -19.00
N THR A 65 7.37 -6.35 -20.21
CA THR A 65 7.56 -5.42 -21.34
C THR A 65 6.38 -5.40 -22.32
N ALA A 66 5.46 -6.36 -22.21
CA ALA A 66 4.30 -6.51 -23.08
C ALA A 66 3.05 -6.96 -22.29
N PRO A 67 1.83 -6.69 -22.80
CA PRO A 67 0.60 -7.18 -22.18
C PRO A 67 0.59 -8.72 -22.12
N LEU A 68 0.57 -9.29 -20.92
CA LEU A 68 0.40 -10.74 -20.76
C LEU A 68 -1.06 -11.15 -20.96
N PRO A 69 -1.31 -12.41 -21.34
CA PRO A 69 -2.63 -13.01 -21.23
C PRO A 69 -3.15 -12.95 -19.78
N LEU A 70 -4.47 -12.93 -19.62
CA LEU A 70 -5.15 -12.76 -18.33
C LEU A 70 -4.64 -13.71 -17.23
N GLY A 71 -4.42 -14.99 -17.53
CA GLY A 71 -3.97 -15.98 -16.54
C GLY A 71 -2.62 -15.64 -15.91
N PRO A 72 -1.53 -15.56 -16.71
CA PRO A 72 -0.22 -15.13 -16.23
C PRO A 72 -0.21 -13.73 -15.59
N LEU A 73 -1.00 -12.79 -16.12
CA LEU A 73 -1.14 -11.45 -15.53
C LEU A 73 -1.65 -11.52 -14.09
N ILE A 74 -2.76 -12.25 -13.85
CA ILE A 74 -3.33 -12.39 -12.51
C ILE A 74 -2.34 -13.06 -11.56
N LEU A 75 -1.64 -14.10 -12.01
CA LEU A 75 -0.63 -14.78 -11.21
C LEU A 75 0.48 -13.82 -10.76
N VAL A 76 1.04 -13.04 -11.69
CA VAL A 76 2.09 -12.06 -11.37
C VAL A 76 1.59 -11.01 -10.39
N LEU A 77 0.38 -10.45 -10.60
CA LEU A 77 -0.19 -9.45 -9.71
C LEU A 77 -0.40 -9.99 -8.29
N VAL A 78 -0.91 -11.22 -8.14
CA VAL A 78 -1.11 -11.86 -6.83
C VAL A 78 0.23 -12.12 -6.14
N VAL A 79 1.23 -12.62 -6.87
CA VAL A 79 2.57 -12.86 -6.32
C VAL A 79 3.20 -11.55 -5.85
N VAL A 80 3.19 -10.51 -6.68
CA VAL A 80 3.73 -9.17 -6.33
C VAL A 80 3.00 -8.60 -5.12
N PHE A 81 1.67 -8.73 -5.06
CA PHE A 81 0.87 -8.29 -3.92
C PHE A 81 1.28 -8.99 -2.62
N ILE A 82 1.35 -10.32 -2.61
CA ILE A 82 1.72 -11.08 -1.41
C ILE A 82 3.16 -10.78 -0.97
N VAL A 83 4.11 -10.73 -1.91
CA VAL A 83 5.53 -10.48 -1.60
C VAL A 83 5.73 -9.06 -1.08
N SER A 84 5.12 -8.05 -1.71
CA SER A 84 5.20 -6.66 -1.23
C SER A 84 4.59 -6.50 0.17
N MET A 85 3.42 -7.11 0.42
CA MET A 85 2.83 -7.13 1.76
C MET A 85 3.77 -7.75 2.79
N ALA A 86 4.36 -8.91 2.49
CA ALA A 86 5.25 -9.61 3.41
C ALA A 86 6.51 -8.79 3.74
N LEU A 87 7.13 -8.17 2.73
CA LEU A 87 8.32 -7.33 2.90
C LEU A 87 8.03 -6.09 3.77
N VAL A 88 6.95 -5.38 3.47
CA VAL A 88 6.59 -4.14 4.18
C VAL A 88 6.11 -4.43 5.60
N ALA A 89 5.33 -5.50 5.79
CA ALA A 89 4.93 -5.96 7.12
C ALA A 89 6.15 -6.37 7.95
N GLY A 90 7.10 -7.09 7.36
CA GLY A 90 8.36 -7.45 8.01
C GLY A 90 9.16 -6.22 8.45
N LEU A 91 9.26 -5.20 7.59
CA LEU A 91 9.89 -3.92 7.93
C LEU A 91 9.15 -3.20 9.07
N GLY A 92 7.82 -3.17 9.03
CA GLY A 92 6.99 -2.56 10.07
C GLY A 92 7.22 -3.22 11.44
N VAL A 93 7.27 -4.54 11.48
CA VAL A 93 7.60 -5.32 12.69
C VAL A 93 9.03 -5.02 13.16
N ALA A 94 9.99 -4.91 12.24
CA ALA A 94 11.37 -4.57 12.57
C ALA A 94 11.47 -3.17 13.20
N ILE A 95 10.77 -2.17 12.63
CA ILE A 95 10.71 -0.80 13.15
C ILE A 95 10.06 -0.78 14.53
N GLU A 96 8.94 -1.48 14.72
CA GLU A 96 8.30 -1.58 16.02
C GLU A 96 9.25 -2.16 17.08
N ARG A 97 9.95 -3.24 16.74
CA ARG A 97 10.86 -3.92 17.67
C ARG A 97 12.12 -3.10 17.97
N ALA A 98 12.69 -2.44 16.96
CA ALA A 98 13.96 -1.73 17.08
C ALA A 98 13.81 -0.31 17.63
N ALA A 99 12.74 0.42 17.27
CA ALA A 99 12.54 1.81 17.68
C ALA A 99 11.48 1.95 18.77
N TYR A 100 10.27 1.42 18.56
CA TYR A 100 9.14 1.70 19.45
C TYR A 100 9.21 0.93 20.77
N LYS A 101 9.54 -0.36 20.72
CA LYS A 101 9.66 -1.19 21.92
C LYS A 101 10.67 -0.64 22.95
N PRO A 102 11.90 -0.24 22.59
CA PRO A 102 12.83 0.33 23.58
C PRO A 102 12.35 1.68 24.13
N LEU A 103 11.74 2.54 23.29
CA LEU A 103 11.22 3.84 23.74
C LEU A 103 10.11 3.72 24.81
N ARG A 104 9.30 2.65 24.75
CA ARG A 104 8.31 2.35 25.81
C ARG A 104 8.93 2.00 27.16
N THR A 105 10.22 1.61 27.17
CA THR A 105 10.91 1.13 28.38
C THR A 105 11.70 2.24 29.07
N VAL A 106 12.09 3.30 28.36
CA VAL A 106 12.88 4.42 28.89
C VAL A 106 12.01 5.46 29.61
N GLY A 107 10.69 5.47 29.38
CA GLY A 107 9.75 6.41 30.01
C GLY A 107 9.30 6.05 31.45
N ARG A 108 10.07 5.27 32.21
CA ARG A 108 9.86 5.02 33.64
C ARG A 108 11.00 5.57 34.46
#